data_AF-A0A7S3FJB4-F1
#
_entry.id   AF-A0A7S3FJB4-F1
#
_cell.length_a   1.000
_cell.length_b   1.000
_cell.length_c   1.000
_cell.angle_alpha   90.00
_cell.angle_beta   90.00
_cell.angle_gamma   90.00
#
_symmetry.space_group_name_H-M   'P 1'
#
loop_
_entity.id
_entity.type
_entity.pdbx_description
1 polymer ?
#
loop_
_entity_poly.entity_id
_entity_poly.type
_entity_poly.pdbx_seq_one_letter_code
_entity_poly.pdbx_strand_id
1 'polypeptide(L)'
;DTHSPIVSFGDTPQVCNGESFGLLATKGTASGWRGIGCSMDLNSRVDPANDVNRWTHVVSTYDGGSNWRIYRDGKLIATRSDAHFRAGSAAQIAVGIETWHSGDSHAMCQGKVDEVKIYDYYLTPAQVIELYNLQG
;
A
#
# COMPACT_ATOMS: atom_id res chain seq x y z
N ASP A 1 -3.57 1.57 17.20
CA ASP A 1 -2.60 1.69 16.11
C ASP A 1 -3.26 2.54 15.02
N THR A 2 -2.82 3.77 14.78
CA THR A 2 -3.54 4.71 13.88
C THR A 2 -2.97 4.64 12.48
N HIS A 3 -3.62 3.84 11.64
CA HIS A 3 -3.32 3.71 10.22
C HIS A 3 -4.41 4.36 9.38
N SER A 4 -4.00 4.94 8.27
CA SER A 4 -4.91 5.49 7.27
C SER A 4 -4.77 4.68 5.98
N PRO A 5 -5.77 3.85 5.62
CA PRO A 5 -5.75 3.10 4.39
C PRO A 5 -5.85 4.05 3.20
N ILE A 6 -5.00 3.83 2.19
CA ILE A 6 -5.09 4.54 0.90
C ILE A 6 -5.76 3.65 -0.13
N VAL A 7 -5.24 2.43 -0.29
CA VAL A 7 -5.87 1.36 -1.09
C VAL A 7 -5.76 0.06 -0.32
N SER A 8 -6.81 -0.74 -0.33
CA SER A 8 -6.81 -2.10 0.20
C SER A 8 -7.43 -3.09 -0.79
N PHE A 9 -6.99 -4.33 -0.68
CA PHE A 9 -7.41 -5.48 -1.48
C PHE A 9 -7.67 -6.67 -0.56
N GLY A 10 -8.68 -7.48 -0.90
CA GLY A 10 -9.04 -8.71 -0.20
C GLY A 10 -10.37 -8.59 0.55
N ASP A 11 -11.05 -9.70 0.82
CA ASP A 11 -12.40 -9.71 1.42
C ASP A 11 -12.54 -10.60 2.65
N THR A 12 -11.54 -11.43 2.98
CA THR A 12 -11.63 -12.37 4.09
C THR A 12 -11.20 -11.68 5.39
N PRO A 13 -12.11 -11.32 6.30
CA PRO A 13 -11.73 -10.62 7.51
C PRO A 13 -10.84 -11.52 8.36
N GLN A 14 -9.65 -11.02 8.74
CA GLN A 14 -8.73 -11.71 9.66
C GLN A 14 -8.21 -13.10 9.22
N VAL A 15 -8.36 -13.51 7.95
CA VAL A 15 -7.86 -14.83 7.48
C VAL A 15 -6.49 -14.69 6.83
N CYS A 16 -5.43 -14.97 7.58
CA CYS A 16 -4.02 -14.84 7.20
C CYS A 16 -3.52 -15.81 6.11
N ASN A 17 -4.10 -15.75 4.92
CA ASN A 17 -3.82 -16.65 3.80
C ASN A 17 -3.08 -15.99 2.62
N GLY A 18 -2.72 -14.70 2.75
CA GLY A 18 -2.05 -13.93 1.70
C GLY A 18 -2.97 -13.37 0.63
N GLU A 19 -4.29 -13.49 0.79
CA GLU A 19 -5.29 -13.01 -0.19
C GLU A 19 -5.67 -11.54 -0.03
N SER A 20 -5.17 -10.89 1.01
CA SER A 20 -5.46 -9.49 1.30
C SER A 20 -4.19 -8.70 1.55
N PHE A 21 -4.15 -7.49 1.01
CA PHE A 21 -3.08 -6.54 1.29
C PHE A 21 -3.60 -5.10 1.30
N GLY A 22 -2.88 -4.21 1.97
CA GLY A 22 -3.19 -2.79 2.02
C GLY A 22 -1.96 -1.92 1.87
N LEU A 23 -2.12 -0.77 1.23
CA LEU A 23 -1.19 0.35 1.27
C LEU A 23 -1.77 1.40 2.22
N LEU A 24 -1.04 1.73 3.28
CA LEU A 24 -1.48 2.62 4.34
C LEU A 24 -0.41 3.67 4.67
N ALA A 25 -0.85 4.78 5.26
CA ALA A 25 0.01 5.76 5.90
C ALA A 25 -0.14 5.65 7.43
N THR A 26 0.98 5.70 8.15
CA THR A 26 1.01 5.58 9.63
C THR A 26 1.79 6.73 10.23
N LYS A 27 1.23 7.34 11.29
CA LYS A 27 1.93 8.30 12.14
C LYS A 27 2.30 7.62 13.47
N GLY A 28 3.55 7.68 13.93
CA GLY A 28 3.95 7.26 15.28
C GLY A 28 5.25 6.45 15.37
N THR A 29 5.46 5.71 16.47
CA THR A 29 6.74 5.03 16.78
C THR A 29 7.13 3.91 15.79
N ALA A 30 6.25 3.55 14.86
CA ALA A 30 6.52 2.78 13.65
C ALA A 30 6.05 3.53 12.38
N SER A 31 6.40 4.82 12.25
CA SER A 31 6.01 5.72 11.16
C SER A 31 6.44 5.20 9.79
N GLY A 32 5.52 5.30 8.82
CA GLY A 32 5.84 5.03 7.44
C GLY A 32 4.64 4.89 6.51
N TRP A 33 4.92 4.98 5.22
CA TRP A 33 4.17 4.24 4.21
C TRP A 33 4.33 2.75 4.49
N ARG A 34 3.20 2.07 4.67
CA ARG A 34 3.12 0.66 5.05
C ARG A 34 2.43 -0.16 3.99
N GLY A 35 2.97 -1.34 3.79
CA GLY A 35 2.28 -2.46 3.21
C GLY A 35 1.82 -3.38 4.33
N ILE A 36 0.55 -3.73 4.42
CA ILE A 36 0.04 -4.76 5.32
C ILE A 36 -0.44 -5.95 4.49
N GLY A 37 -0.04 -7.15 4.87
CA GLY A 37 -0.53 -8.41 4.31
C GLY A 37 -0.17 -9.45 5.34
N CYS A 38 -1.14 -10.15 5.93
CA CYS A 38 -1.01 -10.75 7.26
C CYS A 38 0.38 -11.34 7.62
N SER A 39 1.00 -10.83 8.70
CA SER A 39 2.34 -11.19 9.19
C SER A 39 3.50 -10.88 8.22
N MET A 40 3.19 -10.28 7.08
CA MET A 40 4.09 -9.86 6.01
C MET A 40 4.27 -8.34 5.92
N ASP A 41 3.99 -7.61 7.01
CA ASP A 41 4.07 -6.16 7.02
C ASP A 41 5.41 -5.61 6.51
N LEU A 42 5.31 -4.56 5.70
CA LEU A 42 6.42 -3.80 5.16
C LEU A 42 6.28 -2.34 5.62
N ASN A 43 7.34 -1.76 6.17
CA ASN A 43 7.36 -0.38 6.62
C ASN A 43 8.55 0.38 6.00
N SER A 44 8.28 1.55 5.42
CA SER A 44 9.26 2.38 4.72
C SER A 44 10.16 3.26 5.59
N ARG A 45 9.89 3.44 6.89
CA ARG A 45 10.59 4.43 7.74
C ARG A 45 10.56 5.88 7.20
N VAL A 46 9.74 6.17 6.20
CA VAL A 46 9.54 7.52 5.65
C VAL A 46 8.24 8.07 6.20
N ASP A 47 8.34 9.06 7.09
CA ASP A 47 7.19 9.63 7.79
C ASP A 47 6.23 10.34 6.81
N PRO A 48 4.98 9.86 6.65
CA PRO A 48 3.96 10.51 5.83
C PRO A 48 3.57 11.91 6.32
N ALA A 49 3.95 12.31 7.54
CA ALA A 49 3.78 13.68 8.01
C ALA A 49 4.53 14.71 7.12
N ASN A 50 5.57 14.28 6.40
CA ASN A 50 6.27 15.13 5.42
C ASN A 50 5.47 15.36 4.12
N ASP A 51 4.36 14.64 3.96
CA ASP A 51 3.52 14.63 2.75
C ASP A 51 2.23 15.44 2.93
N VAL A 52 2.06 16.06 4.11
CA VAL A 52 0.90 16.90 4.42
C VAL A 52 0.87 18.12 3.50
N ASN A 53 -0.32 18.43 2.97
CA ASN A 53 -0.59 19.56 2.07
C ASN A 53 0.20 19.53 0.74
N ARG A 54 0.64 18.36 0.28
CA ARG A 54 1.24 18.18 -1.04
C ARG A 54 0.76 16.89 -1.70
N TRP A 55 0.74 16.88 -3.03
CA TRP A 55 0.63 15.64 -3.77
C TRP A 55 1.89 14.79 -3.58
N THR A 56 1.67 13.49 -3.38
CA THR A 56 2.71 12.49 -3.20
C THR A 56 2.33 11.28 -4.02
N HIS A 57 3.20 10.86 -4.92
CA HIS A 57 2.95 9.67 -5.73
C HIS A 57 3.48 8.45 -4.97
N VAL A 58 2.60 7.48 -4.68
CA VAL A 58 2.98 6.26 -3.95
C VAL A 58 2.58 5.03 -4.75
N VAL A 59 3.53 4.11 -4.89
CA VAL A 59 3.33 2.85 -5.63
C VAL A 59 3.76 1.69 -4.76
N SER A 60 2.95 0.64 -4.75
CA SER A 60 3.32 -0.64 -4.18
C SER A 60 3.37 -1.70 -5.28
N THR A 61 4.43 -2.53 -5.27
CA THR A 61 4.64 -3.55 -6.31
C THR A 61 4.99 -4.88 -5.67
N TYR A 62 4.44 -5.96 -6.21
CA TYR A 62 4.83 -7.33 -5.89
C TYR A 62 5.26 -8.05 -7.17
N ASP A 63 6.35 -8.81 -7.11
CA ASP A 63 6.93 -9.49 -8.27
C ASP A 63 6.33 -10.88 -8.55
N GLY A 64 5.34 -11.31 -7.77
CA GLY A 64 4.78 -12.67 -7.86
C GLY A 64 5.68 -13.75 -7.24
N GLY A 65 6.84 -13.36 -6.70
CA GLY A 65 7.79 -14.25 -6.04
C GLY A 65 7.87 -13.93 -4.55
N SER A 66 8.87 -13.14 -4.17
CA SER A 66 9.13 -12.82 -2.76
C SER A 66 9.30 -11.34 -2.48
N ASN A 67 9.38 -10.49 -3.51
CA ASN A 67 9.72 -9.10 -3.32
C ASN A 67 8.48 -8.20 -3.35
N TRP A 68 8.18 -7.62 -2.20
CA TRP A 68 7.24 -6.54 -2.05
C TRP A 68 7.99 -5.21 -1.86
N ARG A 69 7.61 -4.19 -2.61
CA ARG A 69 8.27 -2.87 -2.58
C ARG A 69 7.26 -1.75 -2.45
N ILE A 70 7.71 -0.65 -1.86
CA ILE A 70 6.98 0.62 -1.79
C ILE A 70 7.87 1.72 -2.33
N TYR A 71 7.31 2.56 -3.19
CA TYR A 71 7.96 3.72 -3.78
C TYR A 71 7.20 4.98 -3.40
N ARG A 72 7.93 6.08 -3.18
CA ARG A 72 7.39 7.44 -2.97
C ARG A 72 8.12 8.41 -3.88
N ASP A 73 7.38 9.19 -4.65
CA ASP A 73 7.89 10.12 -5.66
C ASP A 73 8.93 9.45 -6.59
N GLY A 74 8.60 8.23 -7.05
CA GLY A 74 9.46 7.43 -7.93
C GLY A 74 10.63 6.72 -7.23
N LYS A 75 10.92 7.00 -5.96
CA LYS A 75 12.06 6.42 -5.23
C LYS A 75 11.64 5.23 -4.38
N LEU A 76 12.41 4.15 -4.41
CA LEU A 76 12.21 2.99 -3.53
C LEU A 76 12.44 3.41 -2.07
N ILE A 77 11.43 3.21 -1.22
CA ILE A 77 11.48 3.56 0.22
C ILE A 77 11.34 2.35 1.13
N ALA A 78 10.87 1.21 0.62
CA ALA A 78 10.76 -0.02 1.41
C ALA A 78 10.91 -1.26 0.52
N THR A 79 11.50 -2.32 1.07
CA THR A 79 11.48 -3.66 0.45
C THR A 79 11.32 -4.73 1.52
N ARG A 80 10.49 -5.73 1.23
CA ARG A 80 10.40 -7.01 1.92
C ARG A 80 10.68 -8.12 0.91
N SER A 81 11.51 -9.10 1.25
CA SER A 81 12.02 -10.12 0.31
C SER A 81 11.53 -11.55 0.60
N ASP A 82 10.56 -11.70 1.51
CA ASP A 82 9.90 -12.94 1.94
C ASP A 82 8.36 -12.81 1.85
N ALA A 83 7.85 -11.96 0.96
CA ALA A 83 6.42 -11.75 0.77
C ALA A 83 5.77 -12.87 -0.07
N HIS A 84 4.57 -13.30 0.29
CA HIS A 84 3.86 -14.42 -0.34
C HIS A 84 2.38 -14.09 -0.43
N PHE A 85 2.01 -13.37 -1.49
CA PHE A 85 0.60 -13.06 -1.76
C PHE A 85 -0.04 -14.13 -2.63
N ARG A 86 -1.35 -14.30 -2.49
CA ARG A 86 -2.19 -15.17 -3.30
C ARG A 86 -3.31 -14.33 -3.88
N ALA A 87 -3.67 -14.56 -5.14
CA ALA A 87 -4.88 -13.95 -5.68
C ALA A 87 -6.10 -14.65 -5.02
N GLY A 88 -6.82 -13.93 -4.15
CA GLY A 88 -8.06 -14.41 -3.57
C GLY A 88 -9.19 -14.40 -4.60
N SER A 89 -10.06 -15.42 -4.56
CA SER A 89 -11.17 -15.58 -5.53
C SER A 89 -12.34 -14.62 -5.32
N ALA A 90 -12.43 -13.95 -4.17
CA ALA A 90 -13.52 -13.05 -3.79
C ALA A 90 -13.03 -11.65 -3.36
N ALA A 91 -11.78 -11.31 -3.66
CA ALA A 91 -11.14 -10.11 -3.14
C ALA A 91 -11.82 -8.80 -3.59
N GLN A 92 -12.14 -7.94 -2.62
CA GLN A 92 -12.65 -6.58 -2.84
C GLN A 92 -11.48 -5.60 -2.96
N ILE A 93 -11.61 -4.59 -3.82
CA ILE A 93 -10.73 -3.41 -3.82
C ILE A 93 -11.47 -2.24 -3.19
N ALA A 94 -10.81 -1.53 -2.28
CA ALA A 94 -11.34 -0.30 -1.71
C ALA A 94 -10.28 0.81 -1.67
N VAL A 95 -10.75 2.06 -1.79
CA VAL A 95 -9.94 3.26 -1.65
C VAL A 95 -10.40 4.00 -0.41
N GLY A 96 -9.44 4.39 0.44
CA GLY A 96 -9.71 5.18 1.64
C GLY A 96 -10.38 4.42 2.81
N ILE A 97 -10.54 3.11 2.70
CA ILE A 97 -11.03 2.23 3.76
C ILE A 97 -10.28 0.89 3.67
N GLU A 98 -10.16 0.20 4.79
CA GLU A 98 -9.55 -1.12 4.88
C GLU A 98 -10.61 -2.22 4.70
N THR A 99 -10.36 -3.19 3.81
CA THR A 99 -11.27 -4.33 3.59
C THR A 99 -11.01 -5.53 4.52
N TRP A 100 -9.86 -5.54 5.20
CA TRP A 100 -9.40 -6.68 6.01
C TRP A 100 -9.93 -6.70 7.45
N HIS A 101 -10.12 -5.52 8.05
CA HIS A 101 -10.66 -5.40 9.40
C HIS A 101 -12.17 -5.20 9.34
N SER A 102 -12.93 -6.01 10.10
CA SER A 102 -14.38 -5.87 10.20
C SER A 102 -14.74 -4.62 11.01
N GLY A 103 -15.37 -3.64 10.37
CA GLY A 103 -15.90 -2.41 10.98
C GLY A 103 -15.19 -1.14 10.53
N ASP A 104 -15.86 0.01 10.63
CA ASP A 104 -15.38 1.35 10.22
C ASP A 104 -14.19 1.89 11.05
N SER A 105 -13.49 1.04 11.80
CA SER A 105 -12.47 1.45 12.75
C SER A 105 -11.23 2.07 12.09
N HIS A 106 -11.07 1.91 10.76
CA HIS A 106 -9.89 2.33 10.00
C HIS A 106 -10.31 3.05 8.71
N ALA A 107 -10.73 4.32 8.83
CA ALA A 107 -10.97 5.21 7.70
C ALA A 107 -9.71 6.01 7.34
N MET A 108 -9.57 6.38 6.07
CA MET A 108 -8.50 7.29 5.63
C MET A 108 -8.56 8.60 6.40
N CYS A 109 -7.39 9.14 6.74
CA CYS A 109 -7.27 10.49 7.25
C CYS A 109 -7.74 11.52 6.21
N GLN A 110 -8.01 12.75 6.68
CA GLN A 110 -8.42 13.85 5.80
C GLN A 110 -7.37 14.09 4.72
N GLY A 111 -7.71 13.72 3.47
CA GLY A 111 -6.81 13.79 2.34
C GLY A 111 -7.58 13.66 1.02
N LYS A 112 -6.86 13.84 -0.09
CA LYS A 112 -7.37 13.62 -1.43
C LYS A 112 -6.56 12.50 -2.07
N VAL A 113 -7.22 11.68 -2.87
CA VAL A 113 -6.59 10.65 -3.70
C VAL A 113 -7.01 10.94 -5.13
N ASP A 114 -6.09 10.76 -6.06
CA ASP A 114 -6.33 10.92 -7.49
C ASP A 114 -5.55 9.85 -8.26
N GLU A 115 -5.99 9.54 -9.49
CA GLU A 115 -5.31 8.65 -10.43
C GLU A 115 -4.99 7.24 -9.90
N VAL A 116 -5.94 6.61 -9.21
CA VAL A 116 -5.77 5.23 -8.69
C VAL A 116 -5.67 4.24 -9.84
N LYS A 117 -4.54 3.53 -9.92
CA LYS A 117 -4.23 2.51 -10.95
C LYS A 117 -3.84 1.20 -10.29
N ILE A 118 -4.32 0.10 -10.87
CA ILE A 118 -3.97 -1.26 -10.48
C ILE A 118 -3.51 -1.99 -11.73
N TYR A 119 -2.39 -2.70 -11.61
CA TYR A 119 -1.79 -3.47 -12.69
C TYR A 119 -1.77 -4.94 -12.30
N ASP A 120 -2.08 -5.82 -13.26
CA ASP A 120 -1.99 -7.27 -13.12
C ASP A 120 -0.56 -7.80 -13.38
N TYR A 121 0.39 -6.88 -13.58
CA TYR A 121 1.81 -7.17 -13.76
C TYR A 121 2.68 -6.34 -12.82
N TYR A 122 3.90 -6.83 -12.59
CA TYR A 122 4.91 -6.12 -11.82
C TYR A 122 5.42 -4.89 -12.57
N LEU A 123 5.26 -3.71 -11.95
CA LEU A 123 5.92 -2.48 -12.41
C LEU A 123 7.40 -2.51 -12.01
N THR A 124 8.27 -2.37 -13.01
CA THR A 124 9.71 -2.21 -12.77
C THR A 124 10.03 -0.84 -12.14
N PRO A 125 11.19 -0.68 -11.47
CA PRO A 125 11.59 0.61 -10.92
C PRO A 125 11.60 1.75 -11.95
N ALA A 126 11.96 1.46 -13.21
CA ALA A 126 11.96 2.45 -14.28
C ALA A 126 10.53 2.89 -14.65
N GLN A 127 9.58 1.95 -14.76
CA GLN A 127 8.18 2.26 -15.02
C GLN A 127 7.55 3.07 -13.87
N VAL A 128 7.93 2.81 -12.63
CA VAL A 128 7.48 3.60 -11.48
C VAL A 128 7.96 5.05 -11.57
N ILE A 129 9.20 5.28 -11.99
CA ILE A 129 9.76 6.62 -12.23
C ILE A 129 9.04 7.31 -13.39
N GLU A 130 8.78 6.58 -14.47
CA GLU A 130 8.03 7.11 -15.62
C GLU A 130 6.62 7.56 -15.22
N LEU A 131 5.89 6.72 -14.48
CA LEU A 131 4.55 7.06 -13.96
C LEU A 131 4.56 8.31 -13.06
N TYR A 132 5.61 8.48 -12.24
CA TYR A 132 5.78 9.68 -11.43
C TYR A 132 5.97 10.94 -12.30
N ASN A 133 6.81 10.85 -13.33
CA ASN A 133 7.12 12.00 -14.18
C ASN A 133 5.93 12.43 -15.08
N LEU A 134 4.99 11.52 -15.36
CA LEU A 134 3.76 11.84 -16.10
C LEU A 134 2.74 12.65 -15.28
N GLN A 135 2.92 12.74 -13.96
CA GLN A 135 2.03 13.47 -13.03
C GLN A 135 2.52 14.91 -12.76
N GLY A 136 3.54 15.37 -13.49
CA GLY A 136 4.15 16.71 -13.36
C GLY A 136 3.46 17.81 -14.15
#